data_AF-A0A8T0R6G5-F1
#
_entry.id   AF-A0A8T0R6G5-F1
#
_cell.length_a   1.000
_cell.length_b   1.000
_cell.length_c   1.000
_cell.angle_alpha   90.00
_cell.angle_beta   90.00
_cell.angle_gamma   90.00
#
_symmetry.space_group_name_H-M   'P 1'
#
loop_
_entity.id
_entity.type
_entity.pdbx_description
1 polymer ?
#
loop_
_entity_poly.entity_id
_entity_poly.type
_entity_poly.pdbx_seq_one_letter_code
_entity_poly.pdbx_strand_id
1 'polypeptide(L)'
;MAAAALLRRSPAARALLSPALSSRLVASKPHSSSPAPPPPPKASSEMKTFSIYRWDPESPSTKPHLKDYQVDLSDCGPMVLDALLKIKNEQDPSLTFRRSCREGICGSCAMNIDGDNGLACLTKISAASSASTVSPLPHMFVVKDLVVDMTNFYSQYKSVEPWLKRKDPPQQEGKEILQTKADRAKLDGMYECILCACCSTSCPSYWWNPEEYLGPAALLHANRLPLWGTLIKPKPNMFMHLQARGYHGVTEKRNLLDHKRRLLAEKYELRGKLYKAVCRDPDLPLDMREEFRYKLSKLPRNSSMTRLRNRCIFTGRSRAVYKKFRMSRIMFRTLANKGELTGVKKASW
;
A
#
# COMPACT_ATOMS: atom_id res chain seq x y z
N MET A 1 75.15 -13.12 -15.48
CA MET A 1 74.23 -14.27 -15.38
C MET A 1 72.87 -13.83 -15.92
N ALA A 2 72.30 -14.60 -16.85
CA ALA A 2 71.01 -14.35 -17.52
C ALA A 2 69.82 -14.37 -16.53
N ALA A 3 68.61 -13.84 -16.77
CA ALA A 3 67.90 -13.59 -18.01
C ALA A 3 66.78 -12.53 -17.87
N ALA A 4 66.51 -11.87 -19.00
CA ALA A 4 65.30 -11.21 -19.55
C ALA A 4 64.11 -10.80 -18.64
N ALA A 5 63.74 -9.52 -18.75
CA ALA A 5 62.44 -8.95 -18.39
C ALA A 5 61.76 -8.34 -19.63
N LEU A 6 60.47 -8.61 -19.83
CA LEU A 6 59.65 -7.98 -20.87
C LEU A 6 58.36 -7.37 -20.28
N LEU A 7 58.29 -6.05 -20.43
CA LEU A 7 57.20 -5.24 -21.00
C LEU A 7 55.77 -5.37 -20.42
N ARG A 8 55.16 -4.20 -20.16
CA ARG A 8 54.36 -3.47 -21.19
C ARG A 8 54.00 -2.06 -20.72
N ARG A 9 54.23 -1.08 -21.61
CA ARG A 9 53.72 0.29 -21.56
C ARG A 9 52.65 0.46 -22.64
N SER A 10 51.62 1.23 -22.30
CA SER A 10 50.54 1.72 -23.17
C SER A 10 51.06 2.50 -24.39
N PRO A 11 50.19 2.76 -25.37
CA PRO A 11 50.07 4.14 -25.80
C PRO A 11 48.64 4.62 -26.07
N ALA A 12 48.49 5.94 -26.04
CA ALA A 12 47.29 6.68 -26.33
C ALA A 12 47.14 7.03 -27.83
N ALA A 13 45.88 7.12 -28.24
CA ALA A 13 45.23 7.92 -29.29
C ALA A 13 45.98 8.36 -30.57
N ARG A 14 45.32 8.12 -31.71
CA ARG A 14 45.34 9.04 -32.87
C ARG A 14 44.04 8.91 -33.67
N ALA A 15 43.51 10.04 -34.14
CA ALA A 15 42.20 10.19 -34.76
C ALA A 15 42.24 10.15 -36.30
N LEU A 16 41.05 9.90 -36.87
CA LEU A 16 40.53 10.22 -38.22
C LEU A 16 40.99 9.38 -39.43
N LEU A 17 40.03 8.66 -40.03
CA LEU A 17 39.48 8.89 -41.38
C LEU A 17 38.57 7.70 -41.76
N SER A 18 37.30 7.97 -42.06
CA SER A 18 36.30 6.98 -42.52
C SER A 18 36.43 6.71 -44.02
N PRO A 19 36.32 5.46 -44.51
CA PRO A 19 36.04 5.18 -45.90
C PRO A 19 34.53 5.07 -46.17
N ALA A 20 34.11 5.60 -47.32
CA ALA A 20 32.72 5.69 -47.77
C ALA A 20 32.07 4.31 -47.99
N LEU A 21 30.81 4.17 -47.56
CA LEU A 21 29.96 3.01 -47.86
C LEU A 21 29.60 2.99 -49.36
N SER A 22 29.94 1.90 -50.03
CA SER A 22 29.48 1.60 -51.38
C SER A 22 28.03 1.07 -51.31
N SER A 23 27.08 1.86 -51.81
CA SER A 23 25.67 1.50 -51.93
C SER A 23 25.48 0.42 -52.99
N ARG A 24 25.06 -0.79 -52.59
CA ARG A 24 24.55 -1.81 -53.51
C ARG A 24 23.04 -1.59 -53.71
N LEU A 25 22.67 -1.10 -54.89
CA LEU A 25 21.28 -1.09 -55.35
C LEU A 25 20.80 -2.53 -55.60
N VAL A 26 19.82 -2.98 -54.82
CA VAL A 26 19.08 -4.22 -55.08
C VAL A 26 17.80 -3.85 -55.83
N ALA A 27 17.64 -4.36 -57.05
CA ALA A 27 16.43 -4.17 -57.85
C ALA A 27 15.24 -4.94 -57.23
N SER A 28 14.24 -4.21 -56.75
CA SER A 28 12.97 -4.78 -56.30
C SER A 28 12.07 -5.11 -57.50
N LYS A 29 11.70 -6.38 -57.67
CA LYS A 29 10.62 -6.79 -58.58
C LYS A 29 9.26 -6.38 -57.98
N PRO A 30 8.35 -5.75 -58.75
CA PRO A 30 7.00 -5.49 -58.27
C PRO A 30 6.22 -6.82 -58.18
N HIS A 31 5.79 -7.19 -56.98
CA HIS A 31 4.79 -8.25 -56.80
C HIS A 31 3.43 -7.68 -57.19
N SER A 32 2.85 -8.22 -58.25
CA SER A 32 1.47 -8.02 -58.66
C SER A 32 0.53 -8.47 -57.54
N SER A 33 -0.34 -7.56 -57.10
CA SER A 33 -1.41 -7.79 -56.13
C SER A 33 -2.43 -8.79 -56.68
N SER A 34 -2.45 -10.01 -56.14
CA SER A 34 -3.64 -10.88 -56.24
C SER A 34 -4.63 -10.48 -55.15
N PRO A 35 -5.95 -10.41 -55.43
CA PRO A 35 -6.95 -10.13 -54.42
C PRO A 35 -6.96 -11.24 -53.36
N ALA A 36 -7.02 -10.83 -52.09
CA ALA A 36 -7.08 -11.73 -50.95
C ALA A 36 -8.34 -12.63 -51.02
N PRO A 37 -8.26 -13.90 -50.61
CA PRO A 37 -9.43 -14.77 -50.51
C PRO A 37 -10.46 -14.17 -49.53
N PRO A 38 -11.77 -14.39 -49.77
CA PRO A 38 -12.82 -13.89 -48.89
C PRO A 38 -12.64 -14.44 -47.46
N PRO A 39 -12.99 -13.66 -46.43
CA PRO A 39 -12.86 -14.08 -45.05
C PRO A 39 -13.66 -15.37 -44.79
N PRO A 40 -13.16 -16.26 -43.93
CA PRO A 40 -13.88 -17.48 -43.56
C PRO A 40 -15.28 -17.14 -43.01
N PRO A 41 -16.27 -18.05 -43.16
CA PRO A 41 -17.62 -17.83 -42.67
C PRO A 41 -17.59 -17.51 -41.18
N LYS A 42 -18.26 -16.41 -40.79
CA LYS A 42 -18.32 -15.94 -39.40
C LYS A 42 -18.78 -17.09 -38.49
N ALA A 43 -17.99 -17.37 -37.47
CA ALA A 43 -18.38 -18.24 -36.37
C ALA A 43 -19.73 -17.77 -35.80
N SER A 44 -20.50 -18.70 -35.23
CA SER A 44 -21.78 -18.40 -34.58
C SER A 44 -21.64 -17.22 -33.62
N SER A 45 -22.44 -16.17 -33.82
CA SER A 45 -22.35 -14.93 -33.03
C SER A 45 -22.68 -15.20 -31.56
N GLU A 46 -21.71 -14.99 -30.68
CA GLU A 46 -21.89 -15.12 -29.23
C GLU A 46 -22.13 -13.74 -28.64
N MET A 47 -23.38 -13.31 -28.61
CA MET A 47 -23.74 -11.98 -28.13
C MET A 47 -23.71 -11.92 -26.60
N LYS A 48 -23.06 -10.90 -26.06
CA LYS A 48 -22.96 -10.61 -24.63
C LYS A 48 -23.38 -9.18 -24.34
N THR A 49 -24.26 -9.02 -23.35
CA THR A 49 -24.69 -7.71 -22.87
C THR A 49 -23.70 -7.14 -21.83
N PHE A 50 -23.29 -5.89 -22.03
CA PHE A 50 -22.57 -5.07 -21.06
C PHE A 50 -23.43 -3.89 -20.61
N SER A 51 -23.76 -3.83 -19.32
CA SER A 51 -24.49 -2.71 -18.70
C SER A 51 -23.49 -1.73 -18.11
N ILE A 52 -23.27 -0.61 -18.79
CA ILE A 52 -22.19 0.34 -18.47
C ILE A 52 -22.76 1.61 -17.84
N TYR A 53 -22.16 2.05 -16.73
CA TYR A 53 -22.45 3.34 -16.13
C TYR A 53 -22.12 4.50 -17.08
N ARG A 54 -23.10 5.38 -17.30
CA ARG A 54 -23.00 6.59 -18.12
C ARG A 54 -23.37 7.82 -17.32
N TRP A 55 -22.53 8.84 -17.45
CA TRP A 55 -22.81 10.18 -16.93
C TRP A 55 -21.93 11.21 -17.64
N ASP A 56 -22.53 12.31 -18.06
CA ASP A 56 -21.84 13.38 -18.78
C ASP A 56 -22.05 14.74 -18.11
N PRO A 57 -20.99 15.40 -17.59
CA PRO A 57 -21.10 16.71 -16.95
C PRO A 57 -21.60 17.81 -17.88
N GLU A 58 -21.43 17.65 -19.20
CA GLU A 58 -21.86 18.64 -20.21
C GLU A 58 -23.37 18.60 -20.47
N SER A 59 -24.05 17.52 -20.01
CA SER A 59 -25.51 17.37 -20.12
C SER A 59 -26.17 17.36 -18.73
N PRO A 60 -26.34 18.53 -18.08
CA PRO A 60 -26.76 18.61 -16.68
C PRO A 60 -28.17 18.05 -16.40
N SER A 61 -29.00 17.84 -17.43
CA SER A 61 -30.30 17.18 -17.30
C SER A 61 -30.21 15.66 -17.17
N THR A 62 -29.12 15.04 -17.63
CA THR A 62 -28.97 13.59 -17.67
C THR A 62 -28.44 13.07 -16.34
N LYS A 63 -29.29 12.35 -15.60
CA LYS A 63 -28.87 11.64 -14.39
C LYS A 63 -27.98 10.43 -14.74
N PRO A 64 -27.10 10.02 -13.81
CA PRO A 64 -26.39 8.75 -13.93
C PRO A 64 -27.34 7.59 -14.24
N HIS A 65 -27.00 6.78 -15.23
CA HIS A 65 -27.80 5.63 -15.64
C HIS A 65 -26.91 4.50 -16.17
N LEU A 66 -27.47 3.30 -16.25
CA LEU A 66 -26.84 2.18 -16.96
C LEU A 66 -27.33 2.17 -18.41
N LYS A 67 -26.40 1.98 -19.34
CA LYS A 67 -26.70 1.78 -20.76
C LYS A 67 -26.16 0.44 -21.21
N ASP A 68 -27.03 -0.33 -21.87
CA ASP A 68 -26.70 -1.67 -22.34
C ASP A 68 -26.07 -1.63 -23.74
N TYR A 69 -25.04 -2.44 -23.92
CA TYR A 69 -24.36 -2.67 -25.19
C TYR A 69 -24.29 -4.15 -25.48
N GLN A 70 -24.56 -4.52 -26.72
CA GLN A 70 -24.46 -5.89 -27.19
C GLN A 70 -23.14 -6.07 -27.94
N VAL A 71 -22.30 -6.99 -27.48
CA VAL A 71 -20.98 -7.24 -28.05
C VAL A 71 -20.89 -8.70 -28.48
N ASP A 72 -20.49 -8.94 -29.72
CA ASP A 72 -20.18 -10.27 -30.22
C ASP A 72 -18.80 -10.70 -29.72
N LEU A 73 -18.77 -11.73 -28.87
CA LEU A 73 -17.55 -12.27 -28.27
C LEU A 73 -16.69 -13.03 -29.28
N SER A 74 -17.26 -13.51 -30.38
CA SER A 74 -16.51 -14.20 -31.44
C SER A 74 -15.55 -13.26 -32.19
N ASP A 75 -15.86 -11.96 -32.19
CA ASP A 75 -15.08 -10.87 -32.81
C ASP A 75 -14.59 -9.85 -31.76
N CYS A 76 -14.35 -10.31 -30.54
CA CYS A 76 -13.84 -9.49 -29.44
C CYS A 76 -12.67 -10.19 -28.74
N GLY A 77 -11.72 -9.40 -28.25
CA GLY A 77 -10.69 -9.93 -27.36
C GLY A 77 -11.28 -10.46 -26.05
N PRO A 78 -10.54 -11.30 -25.32
CA PRO A 78 -11.07 -12.02 -24.16
C PRO A 78 -11.23 -11.14 -22.91
N MET A 79 -10.72 -9.90 -22.90
CA MET A 79 -10.71 -9.03 -21.73
C MET A 79 -11.82 -7.98 -21.79
N VAL A 80 -12.30 -7.54 -20.64
CA VAL A 80 -13.34 -6.50 -20.54
C VAL A 80 -12.89 -5.20 -21.22
N LEU A 81 -11.60 -4.86 -21.17
CA LEU A 81 -11.08 -3.69 -21.90
C LEU A 81 -11.25 -3.83 -23.42
N ASP A 82 -11.15 -5.04 -23.98
CA ASP A 82 -11.35 -5.26 -25.41
C ASP A 82 -12.80 -4.97 -25.80
N ALA A 83 -13.76 -5.42 -24.98
CA ALA A 83 -15.17 -5.10 -25.16
C ALA A 83 -15.44 -3.59 -25.06
N LEU A 84 -14.87 -2.90 -24.06
CA LEU A 84 -15.02 -1.44 -23.91
C LEU A 84 -14.46 -0.67 -25.11
N LEU A 85 -13.32 -1.12 -25.66
CA LEU A 85 -12.73 -0.54 -26.86
C LEU A 85 -13.59 -0.80 -28.10
N LYS A 86 -14.12 -2.03 -28.25
CA LYS A 86 -15.02 -2.39 -29.36
C LYS A 86 -16.28 -1.54 -29.32
N ILE A 87 -16.92 -1.41 -28.16
CA ILE A 87 -18.08 -0.52 -27.96
C ILE A 87 -17.72 0.91 -28.35
N LYS A 88 -16.60 1.44 -27.86
CA LYS A 88 -16.21 2.83 -28.17
C LYS A 88 -15.93 3.05 -29.66
N ASN A 89 -15.30 2.09 -30.33
CA ASN A 89 -14.89 2.26 -31.72
C ASN A 89 -16.03 2.01 -32.71
N GLU A 90 -16.94 1.08 -32.42
CA GLU A 90 -17.92 0.57 -33.38
C GLU A 90 -19.36 0.96 -33.04
N GLN A 91 -19.69 1.25 -31.78
CA GLN A 91 -21.07 1.48 -31.35
C GLN A 91 -21.30 2.89 -30.77
N ASP A 92 -20.42 3.36 -29.89
CA ASP A 92 -20.61 4.61 -29.16
C ASP A 92 -19.27 5.32 -28.84
N PRO A 93 -18.79 6.19 -29.73
CA PRO A 93 -17.56 6.96 -29.52
C PRO A 93 -17.58 7.89 -28.30
N SER A 94 -18.75 8.20 -27.73
CA SER A 94 -18.86 9.06 -26.55
C SER A 94 -18.46 8.37 -25.24
N LEU A 95 -18.44 7.03 -25.21
CA LEU A 95 -18.07 6.25 -24.03
C LEU A 95 -16.64 6.59 -23.57
N THR A 96 -16.49 7.05 -22.34
CA THR A 96 -15.21 7.56 -21.82
C THR A 96 -14.66 6.70 -20.68
N PHE A 97 -13.40 6.27 -20.80
CA PHE A 97 -12.67 5.51 -19.77
C PHE A 97 -11.16 5.69 -19.91
N ARG A 98 -10.41 5.41 -18.84
CA ARG A 98 -8.95 5.46 -18.84
C ARG A 98 -8.35 4.11 -19.24
N ARG A 99 -7.33 4.14 -20.11
CA ARG A 99 -6.53 2.98 -20.54
C ARG A 99 -5.16 3.41 -21.04
N SER A 100 -4.15 2.57 -20.88
CA SER A 100 -2.81 2.81 -21.44
C SER A 100 -2.10 1.49 -21.80
N CYS A 101 -1.44 0.81 -20.85
CA CYS A 101 -0.55 -0.34 -21.15
C CYS A 101 -1.22 -1.53 -21.85
N ARG A 102 -2.35 -2.00 -21.30
CA ARG A 102 -3.07 -3.25 -21.64
C ARG A 102 -2.46 -4.55 -21.09
N GLU A 103 -1.33 -4.52 -20.40
CA GLU A 103 -0.79 -5.68 -19.66
C GLU A 103 -0.89 -5.56 -18.13
N GLY A 104 -1.71 -4.62 -17.62
CA GLY A 104 -2.00 -4.50 -16.18
C GLY A 104 -0.90 -3.87 -15.32
N ILE A 105 0.07 -3.18 -15.92
CA ILE A 105 1.18 -2.55 -15.18
C ILE A 105 0.95 -1.09 -14.80
N CYS A 106 0.13 -0.34 -15.56
CA CYS A 106 -0.03 1.10 -15.34
C CYS A 106 -1.16 1.48 -14.37
N GLY A 107 -2.06 0.54 -14.04
CA GLY A 107 -3.19 0.76 -13.14
C GLY A 107 -4.31 1.67 -13.67
N SER A 108 -4.23 2.18 -14.90
CA SER A 108 -5.16 3.23 -15.39
C SER A 108 -6.59 2.74 -15.64
N CYS A 109 -6.79 1.49 -16.02
CA CYS A 109 -8.11 0.93 -16.33
C CYS A 109 -8.77 0.26 -15.11
N ALA A 110 -8.52 0.81 -13.93
CA ALA A 110 -9.17 0.39 -12.69
C ALA A 110 -10.63 0.82 -12.68
N MET A 111 -11.54 -0.13 -12.48
CA MET A 111 -12.98 0.10 -12.43
C MET A 111 -13.65 -1.05 -11.68
N ASN A 112 -14.96 -0.94 -11.43
CA ASN A 112 -15.75 -2.01 -10.83
C ASN A 112 -16.44 -2.82 -11.93
N ILE A 113 -16.19 -4.12 -11.95
CA ILE A 113 -16.67 -5.07 -12.95
C ILE A 113 -17.40 -6.18 -12.20
N ASP A 114 -18.69 -6.34 -12.44
CA ASP A 114 -19.55 -7.34 -11.80
C ASP A 114 -19.52 -7.27 -10.26
N GLY A 115 -19.35 -6.07 -9.70
CA GLY A 115 -19.30 -5.82 -8.26
C GLY A 115 -17.89 -5.79 -7.67
N ASP A 116 -16.88 -6.28 -8.39
CA ASP A 116 -15.50 -6.36 -7.91
C ASP A 116 -14.60 -5.32 -8.58
N ASN A 117 -13.71 -4.71 -7.79
CA ASN A 117 -12.72 -3.77 -8.32
C ASN A 117 -11.60 -4.53 -9.01
N GLY A 118 -11.38 -4.25 -10.29
CA GLY A 118 -10.37 -4.91 -11.10
C GLY A 118 -9.77 -4.01 -12.17
N LEU A 119 -8.78 -4.56 -12.88
CA LEU A 119 -8.20 -3.92 -14.05
C LEU A 119 -8.87 -4.48 -15.29
N ALA A 120 -9.60 -3.66 -16.05
CA ALA A 120 -10.35 -4.13 -17.21
C ALA A 120 -9.48 -4.88 -18.26
N CYS A 121 -8.18 -4.57 -18.35
CA CYS A 121 -7.25 -5.25 -19.25
C CYS A 121 -6.82 -6.66 -18.80
N LEU A 122 -7.01 -7.00 -17.53
CA LEU A 122 -6.71 -8.34 -16.99
C LEU A 122 -7.97 -9.11 -16.57
N THR A 123 -9.10 -8.43 -16.46
CA THR A 123 -10.38 -9.07 -16.17
C THR A 123 -10.92 -9.72 -17.45
N LYS A 124 -10.99 -11.05 -17.44
CA LYS A 124 -11.62 -11.83 -18.52
C LYS A 124 -13.12 -11.57 -18.55
N ILE A 125 -13.69 -11.57 -19.75
CA ILE A 125 -15.14 -11.53 -19.93
C ILE A 125 -15.72 -12.84 -19.40
N SER A 126 -16.72 -12.74 -18.54
CA SER A 126 -17.41 -13.91 -17.99
C SER A 126 -18.21 -14.63 -19.08
N ALA A 127 -18.04 -15.95 -19.16
CA ALA A 127 -18.81 -16.83 -20.04
C ALA A 127 -20.27 -17.04 -19.57
N ALA A 128 -20.64 -16.51 -18.40
CA ALA A 128 -22.03 -16.57 -17.92
C ALA A 128 -22.98 -15.84 -18.88
N SER A 129 -24.24 -16.27 -18.96
CA SER A 129 -25.26 -15.63 -19.81
C SER A 129 -25.76 -14.29 -19.28
N SER A 130 -25.55 -13.99 -17.98
CA SER A 130 -25.99 -12.73 -17.36
C SER A 130 -25.26 -11.52 -17.93
N ALA A 131 -25.90 -10.35 -17.96
CA ALA A 131 -25.23 -9.11 -18.36
C ALA A 131 -24.05 -8.80 -17.42
N SER A 132 -22.93 -8.35 -17.98
CA SER A 132 -21.80 -7.88 -17.18
C SER A 132 -21.94 -6.39 -16.89
N THR A 133 -21.89 -6.01 -15.63
CA THR A 133 -22.02 -4.61 -15.19
C THR A 133 -20.65 -3.97 -15.04
N VAL A 134 -20.46 -2.81 -15.66
CA VAL A 134 -19.22 -2.04 -15.57
C VAL A 134 -19.53 -0.65 -15.03
N SER A 135 -18.93 -0.31 -13.89
CA SER A 135 -19.13 0.95 -13.19
C SER A 135 -17.79 1.58 -12.77
N PRO A 136 -17.73 2.90 -12.53
CA PRO A 136 -16.52 3.55 -12.04
C PRO A 136 -16.08 2.99 -10.68
N LEU A 137 -14.86 3.31 -10.25
CA LEU A 137 -14.40 2.93 -8.92
C LEU A 137 -15.37 3.43 -7.83
N PRO A 138 -15.76 2.59 -6.86
CA PRO A 138 -16.80 2.95 -5.90
C PRO A 138 -16.41 4.14 -5.03
N HIS A 139 -17.42 4.95 -4.67
CA HIS A 139 -17.32 6.06 -3.72
C HIS A 139 -16.25 7.12 -4.09
N MET A 140 -16.04 7.31 -5.39
CA MET A 140 -15.20 8.36 -5.96
C MET A 140 -16.07 9.33 -6.76
N PHE A 141 -15.66 10.60 -6.83
CA PHE A 141 -16.34 11.57 -7.70
C PHE A 141 -16.10 11.20 -9.16
N VAL A 142 -17.19 11.01 -9.91
CA VAL A 142 -17.11 10.71 -11.34
C VAL A 142 -16.89 12.02 -12.10
N VAL A 143 -15.93 12.02 -13.03
CA VAL A 143 -15.66 13.13 -13.94
C VAL A 143 -16.47 12.99 -15.23
N LYS A 144 -16.50 11.77 -15.80
CA LYS A 144 -17.34 11.40 -16.96
C LYS A 144 -17.34 9.89 -17.11
N ASP A 145 -18.49 9.27 -17.30
CA ASP A 145 -18.67 7.82 -17.47
C ASP A 145 -17.87 6.99 -16.43
N LEU A 146 -16.84 6.26 -16.88
CA LEU A 146 -16.00 5.39 -16.04
C LEU A 146 -14.75 6.10 -15.51
N VAL A 147 -14.60 7.40 -15.76
CA VAL A 147 -13.45 8.20 -15.31
C VAL A 147 -13.76 8.87 -13.99
N VAL A 148 -12.96 8.56 -12.97
CA VAL A 148 -13.05 9.16 -11.64
C VAL A 148 -11.96 10.20 -11.37
N ASP A 149 -12.26 11.12 -10.46
CA ASP A 149 -11.29 12.06 -9.91
C ASP A 149 -10.37 11.35 -8.92
N MET A 150 -9.06 11.35 -9.21
CA MET A 150 -8.03 10.70 -8.43
C MET A 150 -7.24 11.70 -7.56
N THR A 151 -7.65 12.97 -7.52
CA THR A 151 -6.90 14.05 -6.87
C THR A 151 -6.66 13.76 -5.39
N ASN A 152 -7.70 13.35 -4.64
CA ASN A 152 -7.55 12.99 -3.22
C ASN A 152 -6.65 11.76 -3.02
N PHE A 153 -6.80 10.73 -3.85
CA PHE A 153 -5.96 9.55 -3.78
C PHE A 153 -4.46 9.89 -3.95
N TYR A 154 -4.14 10.75 -4.93
CA TYR A 154 -2.77 11.19 -5.14
C TYR A 154 -2.27 12.17 -4.08
N SER A 155 -3.14 13.02 -3.50
CA SER A 155 -2.74 13.91 -2.42
C SER A 155 -2.34 13.12 -1.16
N GLN A 156 -3.07 12.06 -0.84
CA GLN A 156 -2.73 11.13 0.25
C GLN A 156 -1.45 10.34 -0.03
N TYR A 157 -1.22 9.91 -1.27
CA TYR A 157 0.06 9.30 -1.63
C TYR A 157 1.23 10.28 -1.45
N LYS A 158 1.05 11.56 -1.78
CA LYS A 158 2.08 12.58 -1.56
C LYS A 158 2.31 12.88 -0.08
N SER A 159 1.27 12.84 0.76
CA SER A 159 1.36 13.16 2.19
C SER A 159 2.19 12.15 2.99
N VAL A 160 2.32 10.91 2.51
CA VAL A 160 3.21 9.90 3.11
C VAL A 160 4.68 10.06 2.67
N GLU A 161 4.97 11.06 1.85
CA GLU A 161 6.32 11.44 1.40
C GLU A 161 7.11 10.26 0.80
N PRO A 162 6.65 9.68 -0.32
CA PRO A 162 7.09 8.38 -0.85
C PRO A 162 8.44 8.44 -1.59
N TRP A 163 9.45 9.04 -0.98
CA TRP A 163 10.82 9.13 -1.49
C TRP A 163 11.83 8.75 -0.42
N LEU A 164 13.04 8.37 -0.84
CA LEU A 164 14.09 7.96 0.08
C LEU A 164 14.51 9.14 0.98
N LYS A 165 14.31 9.00 2.28
CA LYS A 165 14.73 9.98 3.29
C LYS A 165 15.94 9.46 4.05
N ARG A 166 17.05 10.21 3.99
CA ARG A 166 18.28 9.94 4.73
C ARG A 166 18.60 11.10 5.67
N LYS A 167 19.23 10.78 6.80
CA LYS A 167 19.78 11.78 7.72
C LYS A 167 21.17 12.24 7.27
N ASP A 168 22.00 11.26 6.92
CA ASP A 168 23.39 11.50 6.53
C ASP A 168 23.53 11.48 5.01
N PRO A 169 24.36 12.38 4.43
CA PRO A 169 24.66 12.38 3.01
C PRO A 169 25.34 11.07 2.58
N PRO A 170 25.30 10.72 1.28
CA PRO A 170 26.06 9.59 0.76
C PRO A 170 27.55 9.74 1.11
N GLN A 171 28.17 8.65 1.57
CA GLN A 171 29.58 8.65 1.96
C GLN A 171 30.51 9.00 0.79
N GLN A 172 30.08 8.72 -0.43
CA GLN A 172 30.78 9.05 -1.65
C GLN A 172 29.76 9.41 -2.74
N GLU A 173 29.97 10.54 -3.41
CA GLU A 173 29.13 10.95 -4.53
C GLU A 173 29.28 9.97 -5.71
N GLY A 174 28.17 9.69 -6.39
CA GLY A 174 28.14 8.79 -7.55
C GLY A 174 28.20 7.30 -7.24
N LYS A 175 28.28 6.89 -5.96
CA LYS A 175 28.22 5.47 -5.57
C LYS A 175 26.83 5.03 -5.14
N GLU A 176 26.54 3.76 -5.38
CA GLU A 176 25.33 3.08 -4.93
C GLU A 176 25.23 3.00 -3.39
N ILE A 177 24.01 2.87 -2.88
CA ILE A 177 23.75 2.63 -1.47
C ILE A 177 23.73 1.11 -1.27
N LEU A 178 24.62 0.61 -0.41
CA LEU A 178 24.69 -0.82 -0.11
C LEU A 178 23.44 -1.28 0.64
N GLN A 179 22.77 -2.30 0.11
CA GLN A 179 21.63 -2.98 0.73
C GLN A 179 21.85 -4.49 0.64
N THR A 180 21.59 -5.22 1.73
CA THR A 180 21.70 -6.69 1.72
C THR A 180 20.55 -7.31 0.94
N LYS A 181 20.75 -8.50 0.36
CA LYS A 181 19.68 -9.25 -0.32
C LYS A 181 18.48 -9.50 0.60
N ALA A 182 18.75 -9.80 1.88
CA ALA A 182 17.71 -10.03 2.89
C ALA A 182 16.90 -8.77 3.19
N ASP A 183 17.52 -7.58 3.19
CA ASP A 183 16.80 -6.32 3.35
C ASP A 183 16.02 -5.92 2.09
N ARG A 184 16.58 -6.15 0.90
CA ARG A 184 15.89 -5.91 -0.37
C ARG A 184 14.63 -6.77 -0.50
N ALA A 185 14.70 -8.02 -0.08
CA ALA A 185 13.56 -8.96 -0.11
C ALA A 185 12.38 -8.49 0.76
N LYS A 186 12.62 -7.68 1.80
CA LYS A 186 11.54 -7.10 2.61
C LYS A 186 10.65 -6.14 1.82
N LEU A 187 11.11 -5.64 0.67
CA LEU A 187 10.34 -4.73 -0.17
C LEU A 187 9.37 -5.47 -1.10
N ASP A 188 9.60 -6.75 -1.33
CA ASP A 188 8.77 -7.59 -2.20
C ASP A 188 7.35 -7.68 -1.63
N GLY A 189 6.35 -7.57 -2.52
CA GLY A 189 4.94 -7.42 -2.19
C GLY A 189 4.48 -5.98 -1.87
N MET A 190 5.38 -5.01 -1.77
CA MET A 190 5.05 -3.60 -1.55
C MET A 190 5.41 -2.70 -2.72
N TYR A 191 6.56 -2.91 -3.36
CA TYR A 191 7.02 -2.01 -4.42
C TYR A 191 6.27 -2.18 -5.74
N GLU A 192 5.64 -3.35 -5.90
CA GLU A 192 4.85 -3.79 -7.05
C GLU A 192 3.49 -3.08 -7.13
N CYS A 193 3.11 -2.31 -6.11
CA CYS A 193 1.91 -1.48 -6.14
C CYS A 193 1.97 -0.50 -7.32
N ILE A 194 0.99 -0.61 -8.22
CA ILE A 194 0.85 0.22 -9.43
C ILE A 194 -0.07 1.43 -9.23
N LEU A 195 -0.46 1.74 -7.98
CA LEU A 195 -1.32 2.88 -7.65
C LEU A 195 -2.67 2.91 -8.39
N CYS A 196 -3.27 1.75 -8.64
CA CYS A 196 -4.57 1.64 -9.34
C CYS A 196 -5.81 2.06 -8.52
N ALA A 197 -5.65 2.26 -7.21
CA ALA A 197 -6.71 2.59 -6.24
C ALA A 197 -7.82 1.53 -6.04
N CYS A 198 -7.79 0.36 -6.69
CA CYS A 198 -8.77 -0.72 -6.48
C CYS A 198 -8.94 -1.10 -5.00
N CYS A 199 -7.84 -1.20 -4.25
CA CYS A 199 -7.87 -1.57 -2.84
C CYS A 199 -8.45 -0.48 -1.92
N SER A 200 -8.16 0.79 -2.20
CA SER A 200 -8.74 1.89 -1.41
C SER A 200 -10.23 2.02 -1.68
N THR A 201 -10.62 1.93 -2.95
CA THR A 201 -12.01 2.05 -3.38
C THR A 201 -12.84 0.79 -3.18
N SER A 202 -12.25 -0.30 -2.68
CA SER A 202 -13.01 -1.47 -2.16
C SER A 202 -13.18 -1.42 -0.63
N CYS A 203 -12.49 -0.51 0.07
CA CYS A 203 -12.47 -0.46 1.51
C CYS A 203 -13.61 0.43 2.05
N PRO A 204 -14.58 -0.12 2.81
CA PRO A 204 -15.67 0.69 3.35
C PRO A 204 -15.19 1.81 4.29
N SER A 205 -14.11 1.60 5.03
CA SER A 205 -13.53 2.67 5.88
C SER A 205 -13.04 3.87 5.06
N TYR A 206 -12.55 3.63 3.85
CA TYR A 206 -12.15 4.67 2.92
C TYR A 206 -13.35 5.36 2.28
N TRP A 207 -14.44 4.65 2.06
CA TRP A 207 -15.71 5.25 1.60
C TRP A 207 -16.23 6.26 2.63
N TRP A 208 -16.30 5.88 3.90
CA TRP A 208 -16.89 6.74 4.91
C TRP A 208 -16.01 7.94 5.30
N ASN A 209 -14.69 7.78 5.30
CA ASN A 209 -13.76 8.82 5.77
C ASN A 209 -12.54 8.98 4.83
N PRO A 210 -12.72 9.31 3.54
CA PRO A 210 -11.62 9.41 2.58
C PRO A 210 -10.71 10.61 2.85
N GLU A 211 -11.12 11.57 3.69
CA GLU A 211 -10.32 12.75 4.03
C GLU A 211 -9.32 12.46 5.16
N GLU A 212 -9.73 11.66 6.15
CA GLU A 212 -8.91 11.34 7.33
C GLU A 212 -8.18 10.00 7.20
N TYR A 213 -8.84 8.98 6.62
CA TYR A 213 -8.24 7.66 6.44
C TYR A 213 -7.48 7.61 5.11
N LEU A 214 -6.15 7.47 5.20
CA LEU A 214 -5.24 7.42 4.05
C LEU A 214 -5.52 6.27 3.06
N GLY A 215 -6.21 5.21 3.51
CA GLY A 215 -6.47 4.04 2.70
C GLY A 215 -5.30 3.06 2.59
N PRO A 216 -5.57 1.81 2.16
CA PRO A 216 -4.58 0.74 2.10
C PRO A 216 -3.40 1.06 1.16
N ALA A 217 -3.64 1.72 0.02
CA ALA A 217 -2.56 2.04 -0.92
C ALA A 217 -1.52 2.99 -0.30
N ALA A 218 -1.95 4.12 0.25
CA ALA A 218 -1.04 5.08 0.88
C ALA A 218 -0.36 4.49 2.11
N LEU A 219 -1.07 3.68 2.92
CA LEU A 219 -0.49 2.99 4.08
C LEU A 219 0.56 1.94 3.68
N LEU A 220 0.36 1.22 2.58
CA LEU A 220 1.37 0.30 2.02
C LEU A 220 2.65 1.06 1.66
N HIS A 221 2.52 2.20 0.98
CA HIS A 221 3.66 3.04 0.62
C HIS A 221 4.32 3.68 1.86
N ALA A 222 3.55 4.06 2.88
CA ALA A 222 4.11 4.52 4.16
C ALA A 222 4.92 3.43 4.85
N ASN A 223 4.48 2.18 4.82
CA ASN A 223 5.19 1.04 5.40
C ASN A 223 6.45 0.64 4.60
N ARG A 224 6.45 0.87 3.28
CA ARG A 224 7.60 0.64 2.40
C ARG A 224 8.80 1.52 2.76
N LEU A 225 8.59 2.78 3.16
CA LEU A 225 9.66 3.78 3.34
C LEU A 225 10.66 3.45 4.48
N PRO A 226 10.23 3.03 5.68
CA PRO A 226 11.15 2.60 6.74
C PRO A 226 12.03 1.40 6.34
N LEU A 227 11.63 0.62 5.33
CA LEU A 227 12.35 -0.56 4.85
C LEU A 227 13.32 -0.22 3.71
N TRP A 228 13.12 0.90 3.00
CA TRP A 228 14.06 1.44 2.02
C TRP A 228 15.36 1.97 2.64
N GLY A 229 15.31 2.35 3.92
CA GLY A 229 16.49 2.71 4.68
C GLY A 229 16.51 1.94 5.99
N THR A 230 17.41 0.96 6.12
CA THR A 230 17.80 0.34 7.40
C THR A 230 18.53 1.32 8.34
N LEU A 231 17.99 2.54 8.50
CA LEU A 231 18.47 3.59 9.39
C LEU A 231 17.37 4.59 9.81
N ILE A 232 16.09 4.21 9.74
CA ILE A 232 15.05 4.91 10.50
C ILE A 232 14.66 4.02 11.68
N LYS A 233 15.38 4.17 12.80
CA LYS A 233 14.77 3.84 14.10
C LYS A 233 13.44 4.60 14.13
N PRO A 234 12.29 3.93 14.29
CA PRO A 234 11.02 4.64 14.32
C PRO A 234 11.13 5.70 15.40
N LYS A 235 10.95 6.98 15.04
CA LYS A 235 10.64 7.97 16.07
C LYS A 235 9.38 7.44 16.77
N PRO A 236 9.30 7.41 18.11
CA PRO A 236 8.15 6.86 18.84
C PRO A 236 6.81 7.58 18.59
N ASN A 237 6.73 8.54 17.66
CA ASN A 237 5.65 9.52 17.58
C ASN A 237 4.91 9.52 16.24
N MET A 238 4.75 8.37 15.57
CA MET A 238 3.84 8.24 14.43
C MET A 238 2.42 7.87 14.90
N PHE A 239 1.92 8.67 15.85
CA PHE A 239 0.53 8.69 16.31
C PHE A 239 0.23 10.12 16.78
N MET A 240 0.36 11.09 15.87
CA MET A 240 0.02 12.48 16.16
C MET A 240 -0.66 13.13 14.95
N HIS A 241 -1.91 12.75 14.73
CA HIS A 241 -2.96 13.67 14.28
C HIS A 241 -4.01 13.78 15.39
N LEU A 242 -3.64 14.53 16.43
CA LEU A 242 -4.53 15.12 17.45
C LEU A 242 -3.74 16.19 18.22
N GLN A 243 -2.96 16.98 17.47
CA GLN A 243 -2.12 18.06 17.99
C GLN A 243 -2.89 19.37 18.12
N ALA A 244 -3.99 19.34 18.88
CA ALA A 244 -4.66 20.56 19.29
C ALA A 244 -5.15 20.41 20.74
N ARG A 245 -4.39 21.00 21.66
CA ARG A 245 -4.71 21.40 23.07
C ARG A 245 -3.74 20.86 24.14
N GLY A 246 -2.59 21.52 24.27
CA GLY A 246 -2.15 22.11 25.55
C GLY A 246 -1.80 21.24 26.77
N TYR A 247 -1.44 19.96 26.66
CA TYR A 247 -1.12 19.12 27.84
C TYR A 247 0.13 18.24 27.74
N HIS A 248 1.20 18.66 27.04
CA HIS A 248 2.22 17.72 26.55
C HIS A 248 3.53 17.54 27.34
N GLY A 249 3.87 18.31 28.38
CA GLY A 249 5.18 18.15 29.03
C GLY A 249 5.32 16.95 29.99
N VAL A 250 4.33 16.74 30.86
CA VAL A 250 4.45 15.83 32.03
C VAL A 250 3.78 14.47 31.81
N THR A 251 2.78 14.42 30.92
CA THR A 251 1.94 13.26 30.61
C THR A 251 2.69 12.23 29.76
N GLU A 252 3.39 12.69 28.71
CA GLU A 252 4.18 11.86 27.79
C GLU A 252 5.33 11.14 28.53
N LYS A 253 6.06 11.86 29.40
CA LYS A 253 7.13 11.28 30.22
C LYS A 253 6.64 10.14 31.12
N ARG A 254 5.45 10.26 31.71
CA ARG A 254 4.87 9.22 32.58
C ARG A 254 4.47 7.96 31.81
N ASN A 255 3.95 8.11 30.60
CA ASN A 255 3.56 7.00 29.74
C ASN A 255 4.79 6.29 29.16
N LEU A 256 5.81 7.03 28.74
CA LEU A 256 7.10 6.48 28.30
C LEU A 256 7.79 5.68 29.42
N LEU A 257 7.77 6.19 30.66
CA LEU A 257 8.32 5.47 31.81
C LEU A 257 7.53 4.20 32.14
N ASP A 258 6.19 4.22 32.04
CA ASP A 258 5.36 3.02 32.24
C ASP A 258 5.63 1.97 31.15
N HIS A 259 5.79 2.41 29.89
CA HIS A 259 6.14 1.52 28.77
C HIS A 259 7.50 0.85 28.97
N LYS A 260 8.54 1.63 29.34
CA LYS A 260 9.87 1.06 29.67
C LYS A 260 9.81 0.04 30.80
N ARG A 261 8.95 0.26 31.81
CA ARG A 261 8.74 -0.72 32.89
C ARG A 261 8.08 -2.00 32.41
N ARG A 262 7.12 -1.92 31.46
CA ARG A 262 6.48 -3.11 30.87
C ARG A 262 7.50 -3.98 30.13
N LEU A 263 8.34 -3.37 29.29
CA LEU A 263 9.42 -4.08 28.58
C LEU A 263 10.40 -4.77 29.54
N LEU A 264 10.78 -4.07 30.62
CA LEU A 264 11.62 -4.66 31.66
C LEU A 264 10.90 -5.80 32.40
N ALA A 265 9.63 -5.64 32.71
CA ALA A 265 8.86 -6.64 33.43
C ALA A 265 8.69 -7.91 32.59
N GLU A 266 8.38 -7.77 31.31
CA GLU A 266 8.30 -8.87 30.34
C GLU A 266 9.65 -9.61 30.23
N LYS A 267 10.75 -8.87 30.05
CA LYS A 267 12.11 -9.44 29.95
C LYS A 267 12.49 -10.33 31.14
N TYR A 268 12.07 -9.96 32.35
CA TYR A 268 12.41 -10.69 33.58
C TYR A 268 11.26 -11.51 34.16
N GLU A 269 10.12 -11.64 33.46
CA GLU A 269 8.94 -12.31 33.99
C GLU A 269 9.20 -13.79 34.27
N LEU A 270 9.69 -14.51 33.26
CA LEU A 270 9.99 -15.94 33.37
C LEU A 270 11.05 -16.22 34.43
N ARG A 271 12.15 -15.44 34.43
CA ARG A 271 13.21 -15.57 35.44
C ARG A 271 12.68 -15.29 36.85
N GLY A 272 11.88 -14.24 37.02
CA GLY A 272 11.29 -13.88 38.29
C GLY A 272 10.30 -14.93 38.82
N LYS A 273 9.50 -15.55 37.93
CA LYS A 273 8.60 -16.66 38.30
C LYS A 273 9.39 -17.91 38.70
N LEU A 274 10.39 -18.28 37.90
CA LEU A 274 11.27 -19.42 38.18
C LEU A 274 11.95 -19.29 39.55
N TYR A 275 12.61 -18.16 39.80
CA TYR A 275 13.33 -17.96 41.07
C TYR A 275 12.37 -17.99 42.27
N LYS A 276 11.17 -17.41 42.13
CA LYS A 276 10.15 -17.45 43.19
C LYS A 276 9.59 -18.86 43.41
N ALA A 277 9.45 -19.67 42.37
CA ALA A 277 8.99 -21.04 42.49
C ALA A 277 10.01 -21.87 43.28
N VAL A 278 11.28 -21.81 42.88
CA VAL A 278 12.39 -22.49 43.56
C VAL A 278 12.51 -22.06 45.04
N CYS A 279 12.37 -20.75 45.33
CA CYS A 279 12.43 -20.26 46.70
C CYS A 279 11.28 -20.73 47.60
N ARG A 280 10.13 -21.10 47.02
CA ARG A 280 8.90 -21.50 47.74
C ARG A 280 8.78 -23.01 47.91
N ASP A 281 9.53 -23.78 47.14
CA ASP A 281 9.51 -25.23 47.18
C ASP A 281 10.06 -25.73 48.54
N PRO A 282 9.29 -26.51 49.32
CA PRO A 282 9.78 -27.07 50.57
C PRO A 282 10.75 -28.24 50.37
N ASP A 283 10.69 -28.93 49.23
CA ASP A 283 11.42 -30.18 48.97
C ASP A 283 12.87 -29.93 48.52
N LEU A 284 13.19 -28.69 48.14
CA LEU A 284 14.53 -28.31 47.70
C LEU A 284 15.48 -28.00 48.87
N PRO A 285 16.78 -28.37 48.77
CA PRO A 285 17.81 -28.05 49.75
C PRO A 285 17.86 -26.55 50.08
N LEU A 286 18.15 -26.22 51.35
CA LEU A 286 18.21 -24.82 51.82
C LEU A 286 19.21 -23.98 51.02
N ASP A 287 20.41 -24.51 50.78
CA ASP A 287 21.48 -23.81 50.06
C ASP A 287 21.06 -23.38 48.65
N MET A 288 20.34 -24.26 47.94
CA MET A 288 19.80 -23.97 46.62
C MET A 288 18.75 -22.85 46.70
N ARG A 289 17.85 -22.90 47.70
CA ARG A 289 16.84 -21.85 47.89
C ARG A 289 17.48 -20.51 48.20
N GLU A 290 18.56 -20.48 48.98
CA GLU A 290 19.30 -19.26 49.31
C GLU A 290 20.01 -18.66 48.09
N GLU A 291 20.62 -19.49 47.25
CA GLU A 291 21.22 -19.03 45.99
C GLU A 291 20.17 -18.35 45.09
N PHE A 292 18.98 -18.94 44.97
CA PHE A 292 17.89 -18.35 44.19
C PHE A 292 17.25 -17.13 44.86
N ARG A 293 17.24 -17.03 46.19
CA ARG A 293 16.87 -15.79 46.91
C ARG A 293 17.84 -14.65 46.58
N TYR A 294 19.14 -14.94 46.54
CA TYR A 294 20.15 -13.97 46.14
C TYR A 294 20.02 -13.57 44.66
N LYS A 295 19.76 -14.52 43.75
CA LYS A 295 19.47 -14.22 42.34
C LYS A 295 18.20 -13.38 42.18
N LEU A 296 17.18 -13.60 43.01
CA LEU A 296 15.94 -12.83 43.03
C LEU A 296 16.18 -11.38 43.51
N SER A 297 17.03 -11.17 44.52
CA SER A 297 17.34 -9.82 45.03
C SER A 297 18.11 -8.97 44.01
N LYS A 298 18.90 -9.59 43.12
CA LYS A 298 19.60 -8.92 42.01
C LYS A 298 18.70 -8.44 40.87
N LEU A 299 17.43 -8.88 40.81
CA LEU A 299 16.54 -8.44 39.73
C LEU A 299 16.17 -6.95 39.87
N PRO A 300 16.09 -6.18 38.76
CA PRO A 300 15.74 -4.77 38.83
C PRO A 300 14.37 -4.56 39.48
N ARG A 301 14.26 -3.70 40.50
CA ARG A 301 12.98 -3.47 41.22
C ARG A 301 11.80 -3.09 40.31
N ASN A 302 12.07 -2.43 39.19
CA ASN A 302 11.06 -2.01 38.21
C ASN A 302 10.56 -3.13 37.28
N SER A 303 11.15 -4.32 37.30
CA SER A 303 10.67 -5.47 36.54
C SER A 303 9.50 -6.20 37.20
N SER A 304 9.15 -5.84 38.44
CA SER A 304 8.00 -6.44 39.11
C SER A 304 6.68 -6.02 38.47
N MET A 305 5.86 -6.99 38.09
CA MET A 305 4.52 -6.78 37.52
C MET A 305 3.60 -5.95 38.42
N THR A 306 3.75 -6.07 39.74
CA THR A 306 2.96 -5.31 40.73
C THR A 306 3.20 -3.80 40.64
N ARG A 307 4.32 -3.36 40.04
CA ARG A 307 4.65 -1.94 39.84
C ARG A 307 4.11 -1.35 38.55
N LEU A 308 3.56 -2.18 37.66
CA LEU A 308 2.91 -1.71 36.44
C LEU A 308 1.56 -1.08 36.79
N ARG A 309 1.30 0.13 36.28
CA ARG A 309 -0.01 0.79 36.45
C ARG A 309 -0.68 0.91 35.10
N ASN A 310 -2.00 0.75 35.06
CA ASN A 310 -2.76 1.09 33.86
C ASN A 310 -2.93 2.61 33.79
N ARG A 311 -2.22 3.24 32.85
CA ARG A 311 -2.27 4.68 32.63
C ARG A 311 -3.06 5.04 31.38
N CYS A 312 -3.71 6.21 31.44
CA CYS A 312 -4.36 6.84 30.30
C CYS A 312 -3.31 7.27 29.27
N ILE A 313 -3.51 6.91 28.00
CA ILE A 313 -2.62 7.29 26.89
C ILE A 313 -2.52 8.81 26.75
N PHE A 314 -3.66 9.51 26.86
CA PHE A 314 -3.70 10.97 26.66
C PHE A 314 -3.22 11.76 27.88
N THR A 315 -3.59 11.34 29.09
CA THR A 315 -3.40 12.16 30.31
C THR A 315 -2.36 11.61 31.29
N GLY A 316 -1.85 10.40 31.07
CA GLY A 316 -0.92 9.71 32.00
C GLY A 316 -1.55 9.37 33.37
N ARG A 317 -2.85 9.62 33.55
CA ARG A 317 -3.60 9.34 34.78
C ARG A 317 -3.65 7.84 35.04
N SER A 318 -3.40 7.42 36.29
CA SER A 318 -3.36 6.00 36.68
C SER A 318 -4.64 5.48 37.34
N ARG A 319 -5.66 6.33 37.48
CA ARG A 319 -6.94 6.03 38.14
C ARG A 319 -8.08 6.07 37.14
N ALA A 320 -9.08 5.22 37.34
CA ALA A 320 -10.28 5.10 36.50
C ALA A 320 -9.94 4.97 35.00
N VAL A 321 -9.01 4.07 34.67
CA VAL A 321 -8.59 3.79 33.29
C VAL A 321 -9.28 2.53 32.81
N TYR A 322 -10.04 2.63 31.73
CA TYR A 322 -10.63 1.47 31.08
C TYR A 322 -9.52 0.62 30.45
N LYS A 323 -9.38 -0.64 30.88
CA LYS A 323 -8.28 -1.52 30.45
C LYS A 323 -8.26 -1.74 28.93
N LYS A 324 -9.44 -1.92 28.32
CA LYS A 324 -9.62 -2.16 26.88
C LYS A 324 -9.12 -0.98 26.04
N PHE A 325 -9.53 0.23 26.38
CA PHE A 325 -9.21 1.44 25.60
C PHE A 325 -7.96 2.17 26.07
N ARG A 326 -7.40 1.79 27.22
CA ARG A 326 -6.26 2.48 27.86
C ARG A 326 -6.49 3.99 28.02
N MET A 327 -7.76 4.36 28.25
CA MET A 327 -8.20 5.74 28.43
C MET A 327 -8.80 5.95 29.81
N SER A 328 -8.51 7.09 30.43
CA SER A 328 -9.22 7.50 31.65
C SER A 328 -10.68 7.76 31.36
N ARG A 329 -11.56 7.46 32.33
CA ARG A 329 -12.99 7.75 32.29
C ARG A 329 -13.30 9.20 31.89
N ILE A 330 -12.50 10.15 32.38
CA ILE A 330 -12.66 11.57 32.02
C ILE A 330 -12.44 11.75 30.52
N MET A 331 -11.30 11.30 30.00
CA MET A 331 -10.98 11.44 28.59
C MET A 331 -11.99 10.70 27.71
N PHE A 332 -12.38 9.49 28.11
CA PHE A 332 -13.42 8.73 27.42
C PHE A 332 -14.74 9.50 27.32
N ARG A 333 -15.19 10.12 28.41
CA ARG A 333 -16.38 10.97 28.40
C ARG A 333 -16.20 12.22 27.55
N THR A 334 -15.02 12.86 27.61
CA THR A 334 -14.72 14.03 26.79
C THR A 334 -14.77 13.71 25.30
N LEU A 335 -14.16 12.60 24.87
CA LEU A 335 -14.18 12.19 23.46
C LEU A 335 -15.57 11.73 23.03
N ALA A 336 -16.29 10.98 23.88
CA ALA A 336 -17.68 10.60 23.63
C ALA A 336 -18.60 11.81 23.44
N ASN A 337 -18.46 12.84 24.29
CA ASN A 337 -19.26 14.06 24.19
C ASN A 337 -18.97 14.86 22.91
N LYS A 338 -17.76 14.75 22.37
CA LYS A 338 -17.39 15.37 21.09
C LYS A 338 -17.78 14.55 19.86
N GLY A 339 -18.25 13.31 20.04
CA GLY A 339 -18.53 12.39 18.94
C GLY A 339 -17.30 11.72 18.33
N GLU A 340 -16.11 11.88 18.93
CA GLU A 340 -14.85 11.29 18.43
C GLU A 340 -14.75 9.77 18.70
N LEU A 341 -15.67 9.19 19.49
CA LEU A 341 -15.72 7.75 19.77
C LEU A 341 -16.83 7.08 18.97
N THR A 342 -16.43 6.30 17.95
CA THR A 342 -17.35 5.51 17.13
C THR A 342 -18.14 4.50 17.97
N GLY A 343 -19.45 4.43 17.74
CA GLY A 343 -20.36 3.54 18.48
C GLY A 343 -20.70 3.98 19.91
N VAL A 344 -20.22 5.14 20.37
CA VAL A 344 -20.58 5.70 21.68
C VAL A 344 -21.44 6.95 21.50
N LYS A 345 -22.74 6.82 21.73
CA LYS A 345 -23.66 7.97 21.77
C LYS A 345 -23.92 8.37 23.21
N LYS A 346 -23.96 9.68 23.48
CA LYS A 346 -24.41 10.20 24.78
C LYS A 346 -25.88 9.80 24.94
N ALA A 347 -26.20 9.05 26.00
CA ALA A 347 -27.59 8.89 26.42
C ALA A 347 -28.05 10.27 26.93
N SER A 348 -28.83 10.98 26.14
CA SER A 348 -29.57 12.16 26.60
C SER A 348 -30.79 11.68 27.36
N TRP A 349 -30.88 12.05 28.63
CA TRP A 349 -32.15 12.24 29.31
C TRP A 349 -32.49 13.72 29.23
#